data_AF-D0WCG3-F1
#
_entry.id   AF-D0WCG3-F1
#
_cell.length_a   1.000
_cell.length_b   1.000
_cell.length_c   1.000
_cell.angle_alpha   90.00
_cell.angle_beta   90.00
_cell.angle_gamma   90.00
#
_symmetry.space_group_name_H-M   'P 1'
#
loop_
_entity.id
_entity.type
_entity.pdbx_description
1 polymer ?
#
loop_
_entity_poly.entity_id
_entity_poly.type
_entity_poly.pdbx_seq_one_letter_code
_entity_poly.pdbx_strand_id
1 'polypeptide(L)'
;MDAFARAWRVLEQHHQDTRHILLRDRFACEPDRFDRMHERLGGMLFDYSKNRLGEDTLQLLCRLAETADLEGKMRALRTGAKVNGSEGRAALHTALRLPDGADAVYADGRDVLPEIRRELNRALEFAYSLDDGSYKGATGRRITDFVHIGIGGSDLGPAMCVQALEPFRRHIAVHFAANADPACLDAVLCRLNPETTVFCVASKSFKTPETLLNAEAVKAWYRGAGFSESETARHFCAVSADTAAAAAFGIAAERVFAMYDWVGGRYSVWSPVGLPVMVAVGGARFRELLAGAHAMDRHFFPHAAAPQHSRSDGADCRVVQQFPTRGRADRRSVQPQPAPAAGVAEPARYGEFGQKPRFRRQSRRVQNGRHRVRR
;
A
#
# COMPACT_ATOMS: atom_id res chain seq x y z
N MET A 1 39.98 -9.89 4.53
CA MET A 1 38.56 -9.77 4.94
C MET A 1 38.19 -8.30 4.90
N ASP A 2 37.14 -7.91 4.17
CA ASP A 2 36.68 -6.53 4.11
C ASP A 2 36.02 -6.06 5.42
N ALA A 3 35.67 -4.78 5.50
CA ALA A 3 35.07 -4.20 6.71
C ALA A 3 33.70 -4.81 7.04
N PHE A 4 32.89 -5.12 6.03
CA PHE A 4 31.57 -5.73 6.19
C PHE A 4 31.68 -7.13 6.79
N ALA A 5 32.53 -7.99 6.23
CA ALA A 5 32.73 -9.35 6.72
C ALA A 5 33.33 -9.37 8.15
N ARG A 6 34.15 -8.37 8.52
CA ARG A 6 34.57 -8.20 9.92
C ARG A 6 33.38 -7.84 10.83
N ALA A 7 32.58 -6.85 10.46
CA ALA A 7 31.39 -6.45 11.23
C ALA A 7 30.39 -7.62 11.38
N TRP A 8 30.21 -8.41 10.32
CA TRP A 8 29.39 -9.61 10.33
C TRP A 8 29.89 -10.65 11.34
N ARG A 9 31.19 -10.96 11.33
CA ARG A 9 31.79 -11.89 12.31
C ARG A 9 31.64 -11.42 13.75
N VAL A 10 31.74 -10.11 14.00
CA VAL A 10 31.53 -9.55 15.35
C VAL A 10 30.09 -9.77 15.80
N LEU A 11 29.10 -9.54 14.92
CA LEU A 11 27.69 -9.83 15.20
C LEU A 11 27.45 -11.33 15.45
N GLU A 12 28.10 -12.18 14.67
CA GLU A 12 27.98 -13.64 14.80
C GLU A 12 28.55 -14.13 16.14
N GLN A 13 29.70 -13.60 16.56
CA GLN A 13 30.26 -13.86 17.88
C GLN A 13 29.35 -13.32 18.99
N HIS A 14 28.88 -12.07 18.88
CA HIS A 14 27.92 -11.47 19.83
C HIS A 14 26.66 -12.32 19.98
N HIS A 15 26.17 -12.89 18.89
CA HIS A 15 25.06 -13.82 18.93
C HIS A 15 25.42 -15.10 19.72
N GLN A 16 26.59 -15.71 19.51
CA GLN A 16 27.00 -16.87 20.31
C GLN A 16 27.06 -16.56 21.80
N ASP A 17 27.58 -15.38 22.14
CA ASP A 17 27.75 -14.94 23.52
C ASP A 17 26.42 -14.62 24.19
N THR A 18 25.41 -14.15 23.43
CA THR A 18 24.14 -13.67 23.99
C THR A 18 22.92 -14.55 23.70
N ARG A 19 23.04 -15.58 22.85
CA ARG A 19 21.90 -16.44 22.42
C ARG A 19 21.18 -17.16 23.56
N HIS A 20 21.82 -17.30 24.71
CA HIS A 20 21.23 -17.94 25.90
C HIS A 20 20.39 -16.95 26.73
N ILE A 21 20.57 -15.64 26.55
CA ILE A 21 19.84 -14.59 27.25
C ILE A 21 18.39 -14.57 26.76
N LEU A 22 17.43 -14.64 27.68
CA LEU A 22 16.02 -14.58 27.39
C LEU A 22 15.49 -13.14 27.49
N LEU A 23 14.44 -12.86 26.73
CA LEU A 23 13.78 -11.55 26.77
C LEU A 23 13.26 -11.22 28.18
N ARG A 24 12.72 -12.22 28.89
CA ARG A 24 12.23 -12.07 30.26
C ARG A 24 13.33 -11.60 31.22
N ASP A 25 14.53 -12.14 31.07
CA ASP A 25 15.66 -11.82 31.95
C ASP A 25 16.14 -10.39 31.66
N ARG A 26 16.12 -9.97 30.40
CA ARG A 26 16.40 -8.57 30.03
C ARG A 26 15.41 -7.61 30.67
N PHE A 27 14.11 -7.87 30.60
CA PHE A 27 13.13 -7.01 31.28
C PHE A 27 13.27 -7.02 32.81
N ALA A 28 13.70 -8.13 33.40
CA ALA A 28 13.96 -8.20 34.84
C ALA A 28 15.20 -7.39 35.25
N CYS A 29 16.25 -7.40 34.43
CA CYS A 29 17.52 -6.70 34.69
C CYS A 29 17.54 -5.24 34.20
N GLU A 30 16.68 -4.88 33.26
CA GLU A 30 16.63 -3.56 32.60
C GLU A 30 15.22 -2.95 32.78
N PRO A 31 14.88 -2.40 33.97
CA PRO A 31 13.52 -1.91 34.25
C PRO A 31 13.11 -0.71 33.36
N ASP A 32 14.08 0.06 32.86
CA ASP A 32 13.92 1.21 31.95
C ASP A 32 14.04 0.83 30.46
N ARG A 33 14.07 -0.48 30.14
CA ARG A 33 14.29 -0.98 28.77
C ARG A 33 13.33 -0.41 27.74
N PHE A 34 12.04 -0.28 28.08
CA PHE A 34 11.06 0.32 27.17
C PHE A 34 11.42 1.78 26.85
N ASP A 35 11.83 2.56 27.84
CA ASP A 35 12.16 3.97 27.66
C ASP A 35 13.39 4.17 26.77
N ARG A 36 14.34 3.23 26.79
CA ARG A 36 15.54 3.24 25.92
C ARG A 36 15.33 2.60 24.55
N MET A 37 14.27 1.80 24.35
CA MET A 37 14.11 0.95 23.17
C MET A 37 12.76 1.12 22.46
N HIS A 38 12.42 2.37 22.21
CA HIS A 38 11.31 2.72 21.33
C HIS A 38 11.66 3.96 20.50
N GLU A 39 11.05 4.09 19.33
CA GLU A 39 11.06 5.32 18.55
C GLU A 39 9.65 5.88 18.42
N ARG A 40 9.56 7.20 18.23
CA ARG A 40 8.30 7.89 17.96
C ARG A 40 8.41 8.69 16.68
N LEU A 41 7.40 8.56 15.83
CA LEU A 41 7.24 9.41 14.65
C LEU A 41 5.77 9.79 14.49
N GLY A 42 5.47 11.07 14.67
CA GLY A 42 4.08 11.55 14.66
C GLY A 42 3.24 10.80 15.71
N GLY A 43 2.16 10.14 15.25
CA GLY A 43 1.27 9.32 16.09
C GLY A 43 1.73 7.87 16.29
N MET A 44 2.86 7.46 15.73
CA MET A 44 3.36 6.08 15.81
C MET A 44 4.36 5.90 16.94
N LEU A 45 4.21 4.78 17.67
CA LEU A 45 5.19 4.25 18.61
C LEU A 45 5.76 2.95 18.03
N PHE A 46 7.04 2.96 17.70
CA PHE A 46 7.77 1.76 17.27
C PHE A 46 8.51 1.18 18.48
N ASP A 47 7.85 0.27 19.20
CA ASP A 47 8.42 -0.43 20.35
C ASP A 47 9.24 -1.65 19.88
N TYR A 48 10.56 -1.53 19.97
CA TYR A 48 11.49 -2.62 19.68
C TYR A 48 12.09 -3.26 20.94
N SER A 49 11.65 -2.85 22.14
CA SER A 49 12.09 -3.39 23.44
C SER A 49 11.82 -4.89 23.60
N LYS A 50 10.77 -5.39 22.93
CA LYS A 50 10.33 -6.80 22.99
C LYS A 50 11.07 -7.71 22.01
N ASN A 51 12.26 -7.31 21.55
CA ASN A 51 13.16 -8.14 20.76
C ASN A 51 14.32 -8.67 21.61
N ARG A 52 14.89 -9.80 21.20
CA ARG A 52 16.07 -10.42 21.85
C ARG A 52 17.38 -9.71 21.51
N LEU A 53 17.42 -8.40 21.72
CA LEU A 53 18.56 -7.54 21.40
C LEU A 53 18.82 -6.59 22.58
N GLY A 54 20.08 -6.26 22.84
CA GLY A 54 20.45 -5.16 23.75
C GLY A 54 20.86 -3.90 22.97
N GLU A 55 21.21 -2.84 23.68
CA GLU A 55 21.80 -1.64 23.05
C GLU A 55 23.13 -1.96 22.36
N ASP A 56 23.91 -2.87 22.93
CA ASP A 56 25.10 -3.45 22.33
C ASP A 56 24.80 -4.10 20.97
N THR A 57 23.75 -4.92 20.88
CA THR A 57 23.30 -5.54 19.63
C THR A 57 22.89 -4.47 18.61
N LEU A 58 22.18 -3.42 19.02
CA LEU A 58 21.77 -2.33 18.12
C LEU A 58 22.99 -1.60 17.55
N GLN A 59 23.96 -1.24 18.39
CA GLN A 59 25.20 -0.59 17.95
C GLN A 59 25.95 -1.44 16.92
N LEU A 60 26.00 -2.76 17.12
CA LEU A 60 26.63 -3.68 16.18
C LEU A 60 25.85 -3.79 14.85
N LEU A 61 24.52 -3.80 14.90
CA LEU A 61 23.66 -3.79 13.69
C LEU A 61 23.80 -2.47 12.92
N CYS A 62 23.86 -1.33 13.60
CA CYS A 62 24.13 -0.03 13.00
C CYS A 62 25.50 -0.01 12.32
N ARG A 63 26.55 -0.51 12.99
CA ARG A 63 27.89 -0.64 12.39
C ARG A 63 27.89 -1.53 11.16
N LEU A 64 27.13 -2.62 11.17
CA LEU A 64 26.98 -3.47 9.98
C LEU A 64 26.36 -2.67 8.82
N ALA A 65 25.29 -1.91 9.08
CA ALA A 65 24.65 -1.05 8.07
C ALA A 65 25.60 0.04 7.52
N GLU A 66 26.43 0.65 8.37
CA GLU A 66 27.48 1.59 7.98
C GLU A 66 28.50 0.92 7.04
N THR A 67 29.03 -0.25 7.42
CA THR A 67 29.99 -0.98 6.59
C THR A 67 29.40 -1.52 5.28
N ALA A 68 28.08 -1.64 5.19
CA ALA A 68 27.34 -2.02 3.99
C ALA A 68 27.04 -0.83 3.06
N ASP A 69 27.50 0.38 3.41
CA ASP A 69 27.20 1.64 2.72
C ASP A 69 25.69 1.86 2.52
N LEU A 70 24.90 1.64 3.58
CA LEU A 70 23.46 1.84 3.53
C LEU A 70 23.11 3.30 3.19
N GLU A 71 23.83 4.27 3.76
CA GLU A 71 23.62 5.69 3.46
C GLU A 71 23.89 6.01 1.98
N GLY A 72 24.99 5.51 1.40
CA GLY A 72 25.28 5.69 -0.02
C GLY A 72 24.18 5.10 -0.92
N LYS A 73 23.67 3.91 -0.57
CA LYS A 73 22.55 3.27 -1.28
C LYS A 73 21.25 4.06 -1.16
N MET A 74 20.96 4.62 0.01
CA MET A 74 19.80 5.48 0.23
C MET A 74 19.90 6.78 -0.57
N ARG A 75 21.10 7.38 -0.62
CA ARG A 75 21.37 8.55 -1.46
C ARG A 75 21.16 8.23 -2.94
N ALA A 76 21.72 7.11 -3.42
CA ALA A 76 21.56 6.64 -4.79
C ALA A 76 20.08 6.40 -5.16
N LEU A 77 19.30 5.82 -4.23
CA LEU A 77 17.85 5.65 -4.40
C LEU A 77 17.14 7.00 -4.55
N ARG A 78 17.46 7.98 -3.68
CA ARG A 78 16.82 9.30 -3.65
C ARG A 78 17.18 10.16 -4.87
N THR A 79 18.39 10.06 -5.40
CA THR A 79 18.88 10.89 -6.50
C THR A 79 18.58 10.31 -7.89
N GLY A 80 17.94 9.13 -7.97
CA GLY A 80 17.56 8.52 -9.26
C GLY A 80 18.67 7.72 -9.92
N ALA A 81 19.69 7.30 -9.18
CA ALA A 81 20.67 6.35 -9.69
C ALA A 81 20.01 5.02 -10.07
N LYS A 82 20.64 4.27 -10.99
CA LYS A 82 20.15 2.98 -11.49
C LYS A 82 20.38 1.85 -10.47
N VAL A 83 19.69 1.93 -9.33
CA VAL A 83 19.80 0.98 -8.21
C VAL A 83 19.13 -0.37 -8.51
N ASN A 84 18.23 -0.43 -9.50
CA ASN A 84 17.73 -1.69 -10.02
C ASN A 84 18.73 -2.23 -11.07
N GLY A 85 19.73 -2.97 -10.59
CA GLY A 85 20.86 -3.41 -11.39
C GLY A 85 20.51 -4.38 -12.52
N SER A 86 19.53 -5.27 -12.33
CA SER A 86 19.15 -6.25 -13.36
C SER A 86 18.39 -5.64 -14.53
N GLU A 87 17.62 -4.58 -14.28
CA GLU A 87 16.85 -3.90 -15.33
C GLU A 87 17.49 -2.58 -15.79
N GLY A 88 18.57 -2.13 -15.13
CA GLY A 88 19.24 -0.88 -15.44
C GLY A 88 18.36 0.36 -15.23
N ARG A 89 17.51 0.36 -14.18
CA ARG A 89 16.50 1.40 -13.92
C ARG A 89 16.70 2.11 -12.59
N ALA A 90 16.24 3.35 -12.52
CA ALA A 90 16.01 4.03 -11.25
C ALA A 90 14.84 3.40 -10.48
N ALA A 91 14.70 3.74 -9.19
CA ALA A 91 13.61 3.27 -8.33
C ALA A 91 12.97 4.42 -7.53
N LEU A 92 12.30 5.34 -8.22
CA LEU A 92 11.92 6.66 -7.72
C LEU A 92 10.49 6.78 -7.17
N HIS A 93 9.98 5.73 -6.54
CA HIS A 93 8.64 5.75 -5.92
C HIS A 93 8.46 6.84 -4.83
N THR A 94 9.55 7.33 -4.23
CA THR A 94 9.56 8.46 -3.28
C THR A 94 9.26 9.80 -3.96
N ALA A 95 9.61 9.95 -5.25
CA ALA A 95 9.33 11.18 -6.01
C ALA A 95 7.82 11.42 -6.21
N LEU A 96 7.02 10.36 -6.20
CA LEU A 96 5.55 10.41 -6.36
C LEU A 96 4.81 11.16 -5.25
N ARG A 97 5.49 11.39 -4.12
CA ARG A 97 4.91 11.97 -2.90
C ARG A 97 5.69 13.18 -2.40
N LEU A 98 6.59 13.73 -3.23
CA LEU A 98 7.28 14.98 -2.90
C LEU A 98 6.29 16.15 -2.93
N PRO A 99 6.41 17.11 -1.99
CA PRO A 99 5.54 18.28 -1.95
C PRO A 99 5.80 19.21 -3.14
N ASP A 100 4.89 20.16 -3.33
CA ASP A 100 5.12 21.28 -4.24
C ASP A 100 6.35 22.08 -3.80
N GLY A 101 7.11 22.59 -4.78
CA GLY A 101 8.36 23.31 -4.53
C GLY A 101 9.56 22.43 -4.14
N ALA A 102 9.44 21.11 -4.12
CA ALA A 102 10.59 20.21 -3.96
C ALA A 102 11.60 20.36 -5.11
N ASP A 103 12.88 20.14 -4.80
CA ASP A 103 13.98 20.13 -5.76
C ASP A 103 13.77 19.10 -6.87
N ALA A 104 14.27 19.41 -8.07
CA ALA A 104 14.18 18.53 -9.23
C ALA A 104 14.76 17.13 -8.94
N VAL A 105 14.10 16.10 -9.48
CA VAL A 105 14.53 14.71 -9.38
C VAL A 105 14.73 14.17 -10.78
N TYR A 106 15.92 13.66 -11.06
CA TYR A 106 16.28 13.25 -12.42
C TYR A 106 16.19 11.73 -12.60
N ALA A 107 15.56 11.31 -13.70
CA ALA A 107 15.66 9.96 -14.24
C ALA A 107 16.13 10.06 -15.70
N ASP A 108 17.21 9.35 -16.03
CA ASP A 108 17.84 9.38 -17.37
C ASP A 108 18.05 10.81 -17.92
N GLY A 109 18.48 11.73 -17.05
CA GLY A 109 18.78 13.12 -17.39
C GLY A 109 17.57 14.05 -17.51
N ARG A 110 16.36 13.60 -17.17
CA ARG A 110 15.14 14.42 -17.22
C ARG A 110 14.53 14.60 -15.83
N ASP A 111 14.12 15.83 -15.51
CA ASP A 111 13.34 16.09 -14.29
C ASP A 111 11.95 15.45 -14.41
N VAL A 112 11.63 14.55 -13.49
CA VAL A 112 10.38 13.77 -13.52
C VAL A 112 9.23 14.45 -12.76
N LEU A 113 9.50 15.43 -11.90
CA LEU A 113 8.47 16.02 -11.04
C LEU A 113 7.34 16.72 -11.79
N PRO A 114 7.59 17.51 -12.87
CA PRO A 114 6.50 18.17 -13.60
C PRO A 114 5.51 17.16 -14.18
N GLU A 115 6.00 16.04 -14.71
CA GLU A 115 5.16 15.01 -15.32
C GLU A 115 4.36 14.24 -14.27
N ILE A 116 5.01 13.85 -13.16
CA ILE A 116 4.36 13.19 -12.01
C ILE A 116 3.19 14.04 -11.52
N ARG A 117 3.42 15.34 -11.30
CA ARG A 117 2.39 16.27 -10.80
C ARG A 117 1.24 16.42 -11.79
N ARG A 118 1.54 16.51 -13.09
CA ARG A 118 0.52 16.57 -14.14
C ARG A 118 -0.38 15.35 -14.10
N GLU A 119 0.19 14.14 -14.12
CA GLU A 119 -0.58 12.89 -14.16
C GLU A 119 -1.34 12.64 -12.86
N LEU A 120 -0.75 12.97 -11.72
CA LEU A 120 -1.43 12.91 -10.43
C LEU A 120 -2.65 13.85 -10.40
N ASN A 121 -2.49 15.10 -10.85
CA ASN A 121 -3.60 16.06 -10.86
C ASN A 121 -4.70 15.63 -11.84
N ARG A 122 -4.37 15.12 -13.03
CA ARG A 122 -5.35 14.54 -13.96
C ARG A 122 -6.16 13.40 -13.32
N ALA A 123 -5.50 12.49 -12.62
CA ALA A 123 -6.17 11.39 -11.93
C ALA A 123 -7.07 11.88 -10.78
N LEU A 124 -6.61 12.88 -10.02
CA LEU A 124 -7.38 13.50 -8.95
C LEU A 124 -8.60 14.27 -9.47
N GLU A 125 -8.45 14.99 -10.59
CA GLU A 125 -9.55 15.69 -11.27
C GLU A 125 -10.60 14.71 -11.79
N PHE A 126 -10.16 13.59 -12.39
CA PHE A 126 -11.08 12.54 -12.82
C PHE A 126 -11.84 11.94 -11.63
N ALA A 127 -11.14 11.55 -10.55
CA ALA A 127 -11.78 11.06 -9.33
C ALA A 127 -12.78 12.08 -8.74
N TYR A 128 -12.43 13.37 -8.76
CA TYR A 128 -13.31 14.45 -8.32
C TYR A 128 -14.55 14.56 -9.22
N SER A 129 -14.40 14.45 -10.56
CA SER A 129 -15.54 14.52 -11.49
C SER A 129 -16.53 13.37 -11.34
N LEU A 130 -16.06 12.19 -10.91
CA LEU A 130 -16.93 11.07 -10.54
C LEU A 130 -17.70 11.40 -9.25
N ASP A 131 -16.99 11.93 -8.24
CA ASP A 131 -17.51 12.26 -6.92
C ASP A 131 -18.48 13.45 -6.91
N ASP A 132 -18.24 14.52 -7.69
CA ASP A 132 -19.19 15.63 -7.81
C ASP A 132 -20.34 15.31 -8.79
N GLY A 133 -20.15 14.28 -9.62
CA GLY A 133 -21.11 13.81 -10.60
C GLY A 133 -21.18 14.65 -11.87
N SER A 134 -20.19 15.51 -12.14
CA SER A 134 -20.01 16.19 -13.42
C SER A 134 -19.65 15.18 -14.53
N TYR A 135 -18.92 14.12 -14.19
CA TYR A 135 -18.75 12.97 -15.05
C TYR A 135 -20.00 12.10 -15.05
N LYS A 136 -20.51 11.80 -16.25
CA LYS A 136 -21.69 10.96 -16.45
C LYS A 136 -21.35 9.76 -17.33
N GLY A 137 -22.02 8.64 -17.07
CA GLY A 137 -22.02 7.50 -17.97
C GLY A 137 -22.68 7.81 -19.32
N ALA A 138 -22.74 6.83 -20.20
CA ALA A 138 -23.34 6.97 -21.53
C ALA A 138 -24.80 7.47 -21.50
N THR A 139 -25.56 7.08 -20.48
CA THR A 139 -26.97 7.48 -20.31
C THR A 139 -27.18 8.81 -19.59
N GLY A 140 -26.10 9.55 -19.28
CA GLY A 140 -26.20 10.80 -18.52
C GLY A 140 -26.39 10.62 -17.01
N ARG A 141 -26.46 9.37 -16.52
CA ARG A 141 -26.59 9.07 -15.10
C ARG A 141 -25.24 9.24 -14.37
N ARG A 142 -25.35 9.59 -13.09
CA ARG A 142 -24.20 9.75 -12.21
C ARG A 142 -23.58 8.40 -11.89
N ILE A 143 -22.26 8.35 -11.84
CA ILE A 143 -21.53 7.14 -11.47
C ILE A 143 -21.74 6.83 -9.98
N THR A 144 -21.96 5.56 -9.68
CA THR A 144 -22.17 5.02 -8.32
C THR A 144 -21.10 4.00 -7.96
N ASP A 145 -20.50 3.35 -8.96
CA ASP A 145 -19.59 2.23 -8.77
C ASP A 145 -18.31 2.43 -9.59
N PHE A 146 -17.18 2.13 -8.98
CA PHE A 146 -15.86 2.14 -9.60
C PHE A 146 -15.21 0.78 -9.40
N VAL A 147 -14.83 0.11 -10.49
CA VAL A 147 -14.22 -1.22 -10.46
C VAL A 147 -12.78 -1.11 -10.93
N HIS A 148 -11.84 -1.49 -10.08
CA HIS A 148 -10.42 -1.53 -10.40
C HIS A 148 -10.03 -2.94 -10.88
N ILE A 149 -9.52 -3.03 -12.10
CA ILE A 149 -9.04 -4.27 -12.71
C ILE A 149 -7.52 -4.22 -12.79
N GLY A 150 -6.84 -5.01 -11.97
CA GLY A 150 -5.39 -5.08 -11.93
C GLY A 150 -4.94 -6.26 -11.07
N ILE A 151 -3.70 -6.72 -11.22
CA ILE A 151 -3.18 -7.83 -10.43
C ILE A 151 -1.86 -7.46 -9.75
N GLY A 152 -1.58 -8.11 -8.61
CA GLY A 152 -0.32 -7.97 -7.88
C GLY A 152 -0.10 -6.54 -7.39
N GLY A 153 1.01 -5.93 -7.81
CA GLY A 153 1.37 -4.58 -7.38
C GLY A 153 0.38 -3.49 -7.79
N SER A 154 -0.36 -3.69 -8.89
CA SER A 154 -1.40 -2.76 -9.33
C SER A 154 -2.68 -2.84 -8.50
N ASP A 155 -2.83 -3.84 -7.63
CA ASP A 155 -4.08 -4.14 -6.91
C ASP A 155 -3.91 -4.09 -5.38
N LEU A 156 -2.92 -4.82 -4.84
CA LEU A 156 -2.76 -5.03 -3.40
C LEU A 156 -2.62 -3.74 -2.60
N GLY A 157 -1.82 -2.79 -3.09
CA GLY A 157 -1.62 -1.49 -2.43
C GLY A 157 -2.93 -0.69 -2.37
N PRO A 158 -3.56 -0.41 -3.52
CA PRO A 158 -4.87 0.22 -3.57
C PRO A 158 -5.95 -0.47 -2.72
N ALA A 159 -6.10 -1.79 -2.83
CA ALA A 159 -7.09 -2.56 -2.08
C ALA A 159 -6.89 -2.43 -0.56
N MET A 160 -5.65 -2.56 -0.10
CA MET A 160 -5.29 -2.36 1.31
C MET A 160 -5.62 -0.93 1.78
N CYS A 161 -5.27 0.09 0.98
CA CYS A 161 -5.55 1.48 1.34
C CYS A 161 -7.06 1.77 1.42
N VAL A 162 -7.86 1.29 0.46
CA VAL A 162 -9.33 1.46 0.50
C VAL A 162 -9.90 0.79 1.74
N GLN A 163 -9.49 -0.45 2.03
CA GLN A 163 -9.95 -1.17 3.22
C GLN A 163 -9.55 -0.46 4.54
N ALA A 164 -8.30 -0.01 4.64
CA ALA A 164 -7.79 0.64 5.85
C ALA A 164 -8.41 2.04 6.08
N LEU A 165 -8.82 2.72 5.02
CA LEU A 165 -9.41 4.06 5.06
C LEU A 165 -10.93 4.06 4.95
N GLU A 166 -11.60 2.92 5.14
CA GLU A 166 -13.06 2.78 5.14
C GLU A 166 -13.80 3.85 5.98
N PRO A 167 -13.31 4.28 7.16
CA PRO A 167 -13.96 5.37 7.92
C PRO A 167 -14.02 6.73 7.20
N PHE A 168 -13.21 6.93 6.15
CA PHE A 168 -13.15 8.15 5.34
C PHE A 168 -13.85 8.01 3.99
N ARG A 169 -14.55 6.89 3.77
CA ARG A 169 -15.17 6.60 2.47
C ARG A 169 -16.19 7.66 2.06
N ARG A 170 -16.26 7.88 0.76
CA ARG A 170 -17.29 8.70 0.10
C ARG A 170 -18.39 7.77 -0.43
N HIS A 171 -19.22 8.29 -1.31
CA HIS A 171 -20.46 7.63 -1.71
C HIS A 171 -20.29 6.69 -2.92
N ILE A 172 -19.18 6.75 -3.65
CA ILE A 172 -18.89 5.82 -4.76
C ILE A 172 -18.39 4.50 -4.17
N ALA A 173 -19.03 3.40 -4.52
CA ALA A 173 -18.58 2.07 -4.12
C ALA A 173 -17.37 1.66 -4.97
N VAL A 174 -16.28 1.25 -4.31
CA VAL A 174 -15.05 0.82 -4.97
C VAL A 174 -14.91 -0.69 -4.87
N HIS A 175 -14.72 -1.35 -6.01
CA HIS A 175 -14.61 -2.80 -6.15
C HIS A 175 -13.27 -3.17 -6.80
N PHE A 176 -12.82 -4.40 -6.58
CA PHE A 176 -11.55 -4.91 -7.12
C PHE A 176 -11.77 -6.23 -7.87
N ALA A 177 -11.15 -6.36 -9.04
CA ALA A 177 -11.22 -7.54 -9.90
C ALA A 177 -9.82 -7.94 -10.37
N ALA A 178 -9.11 -8.71 -9.54
CA ALA A 178 -7.71 -9.05 -9.76
C ALA A 178 -7.46 -10.45 -10.33
N ASN A 179 -8.29 -11.42 -9.94
CA ASN A 179 -8.10 -12.82 -10.30
C ASN A 179 -8.54 -13.09 -11.75
N ALA A 180 -7.90 -14.04 -12.42
CA ALA A 180 -8.32 -14.52 -13.74
C ALA A 180 -9.48 -15.52 -13.68
N ASP A 181 -9.79 -16.04 -12.50
CA ASP A 181 -10.99 -16.86 -12.28
C ASP A 181 -12.25 -16.02 -12.56
N PRO A 182 -13.08 -16.38 -13.56
CA PRO A 182 -14.26 -15.61 -13.94
C PRO A 182 -15.26 -15.45 -12.78
N ALA A 183 -15.29 -16.40 -11.82
CA ALA A 183 -16.18 -16.31 -10.67
C ALA A 183 -15.92 -15.05 -9.82
N CYS A 184 -14.67 -14.57 -9.77
CA CYS A 184 -14.33 -13.33 -9.06
C CYS A 184 -14.94 -12.11 -9.74
N LEU A 185 -14.84 -12.01 -11.07
CA LEU A 185 -15.42 -10.90 -11.82
C LEU A 185 -16.96 -10.97 -11.81
N ASP A 186 -17.54 -12.16 -12.01
CA ASP A 186 -18.99 -12.37 -12.01
C ASP A 186 -19.64 -12.00 -10.67
N ALA A 187 -18.97 -12.29 -9.56
CA ALA A 187 -19.43 -11.91 -8.22
C ALA A 187 -19.49 -10.39 -8.01
N VAL A 188 -18.67 -9.63 -8.73
CA VAL A 188 -18.71 -8.17 -8.77
C VAL A 188 -19.81 -7.72 -9.73
N LEU A 189 -19.75 -8.15 -11.00
CA LEU A 189 -20.66 -7.72 -12.07
C LEU A 189 -22.14 -7.96 -11.78
N CYS A 190 -22.51 -9.06 -11.10
CA CYS A 190 -23.91 -9.38 -10.82
C CYS A 190 -24.62 -8.37 -9.90
N ARG A 191 -23.86 -7.45 -9.27
CA ARG A 191 -24.38 -6.40 -8.37
C ARG A 191 -24.37 -5.01 -8.99
N LEU A 192 -23.82 -4.87 -10.19
CA LEU A 192 -23.51 -3.58 -10.80
C LEU A 192 -24.54 -3.18 -11.86
N ASN A 193 -24.71 -1.87 -12.05
CA ASN A 193 -25.51 -1.31 -13.12
C ASN A 193 -24.60 -0.76 -14.22
N PRO A 194 -24.71 -1.25 -15.48
CA PRO A 194 -23.94 -0.73 -16.61
C PRO A 194 -24.05 0.80 -16.78
N GLU A 195 -25.21 1.40 -16.51
CA GLU A 195 -25.41 2.83 -16.68
C GLU A 195 -24.62 3.71 -15.69
N THR A 196 -24.18 3.14 -14.56
CA THR A 196 -23.60 3.90 -13.43
C THR A 196 -22.27 3.35 -12.93
N THR A 197 -21.61 2.48 -13.70
CA THR A 197 -20.33 1.86 -13.31
C THR A 197 -19.17 2.33 -14.19
N VAL A 198 -18.02 2.66 -13.62
CA VAL A 198 -16.76 2.90 -14.36
C VAL A 198 -15.74 1.82 -14.03
N PHE A 199 -14.99 1.36 -15.03
CA PHE A 199 -13.93 0.38 -14.89
C PHE A 199 -12.56 1.01 -15.17
N CYS A 200 -11.60 0.75 -14.29
CA CYS A 200 -10.22 1.18 -14.44
C CYS A 200 -9.31 -0.01 -14.71
N VAL A 201 -8.68 -0.03 -15.89
CA VAL A 201 -7.72 -1.08 -16.27
C VAL A 201 -6.32 -0.63 -15.87
N ALA A 202 -5.73 -1.29 -14.86
CA ALA A 202 -4.43 -0.97 -14.30
C ALA A 202 -3.38 -2.04 -14.64
N SER A 203 -2.64 -1.83 -15.73
CA SER A 203 -1.55 -2.71 -16.16
C SER A 203 -0.42 -1.88 -16.76
N LYS A 204 0.79 -2.03 -16.21
CA LYS A 204 1.97 -1.28 -16.67
C LYS A 204 2.27 -1.53 -18.14
N SER A 205 2.24 -2.79 -18.57
CA SER A 205 2.51 -3.17 -19.96
C SER A 205 1.26 -3.18 -20.85
N PHE A 206 0.08 -3.05 -20.24
CA PHE A 206 -1.22 -3.29 -20.87
C PHE A 206 -1.33 -4.64 -21.61
N LYS A 207 -0.49 -5.61 -21.22
CA LYS A 207 -0.37 -6.94 -21.85
C LYS A 207 -0.57 -8.07 -20.85
N THR A 208 -0.85 -7.75 -19.59
CA THR A 208 -1.08 -8.72 -18.52
C THR A 208 -2.30 -9.58 -18.86
N PRO A 209 -2.15 -10.90 -19.11
CA PRO A 209 -3.24 -11.75 -19.60
C PRO A 209 -4.48 -11.71 -18.71
N GLU A 210 -4.30 -11.79 -17.39
CA GLU A 210 -5.39 -11.80 -16.40
C GLU A 210 -6.19 -10.49 -16.44
N THR A 211 -5.49 -9.35 -16.47
CA THR A 211 -6.10 -8.02 -16.55
C THR A 211 -6.84 -7.81 -17.87
N LEU A 212 -6.25 -8.22 -19.00
CA LEU A 212 -6.88 -8.07 -20.32
C LEU A 212 -8.09 -8.99 -20.47
N LEU A 213 -8.02 -10.22 -19.96
CA LEU A 213 -9.14 -11.16 -19.96
C LEU A 213 -10.33 -10.57 -19.21
N ASN A 214 -10.10 -10.02 -18.01
CA ASN A 214 -11.14 -9.35 -17.23
C ASN A 214 -11.68 -8.11 -17.96
N ALA A 215 -10.82 -7.29 -18.56
CA ALA A 215 -11.25 -6.09 -19.27
C ALA A 215 -12.11 -6.41 -20.52
N GLU A 216 -11.77 -7.45 -21.27
CA GLU A 216 -12.57 -7.93 -22.41
C GLU A 216 -13.89 -8.57 -21.96
N ALA A 217 -13.90 -9.29 -20.83
CA ALA A 217 -15.14 -9.80 -20.23
C ALA A 217 -16.09 -8.67 -19.83
N VAL A 218 -15.57 -7.55 -19.31
CA VAL A 218 -16.39 -6.35 -19.00
C VAL A 218 -16.95 -5.71 -20.27
N LYS A 219 -16.19 -5.63 -21.38
CA LYS A 219 -16.73 -5.17 -22.66
C LYS A 219 -17.88 -6.06 -23.15
N ALA A 220 -17.72 -7.39 -23.01
CA ALA A 220 -18.79 -8.32 -23.36
C ALA A 220 -20.02 -8.14 -22.47
N TRP A 221 -19.85 -7.85 -21.18
CA TRP A 221 -20.93 -7.52 -20.25
C TRP A 221 -21.69 -6.25 -20.67
N TYR A 222 -20.99 -5.18 -21.05
CA TYR A 222 -21.62 -3.96 -21.60
C TYR A 222 -22.38 -4.21 -22.90
N ARG A 223 -21.79 -4.98 -23.82
CA ARG A 223 -22.45 -5.38 -25.08
C ARG A 223 -23.71 -6.19 -24.81
N GLY A 224 -23.67 -7.11 -23.84
CA GLY A 224 -24.83 -7.90 -23.41
C GLY A 224 -25.94 -7.02 -22.80
N ALA A 225 -25.58 -5.89 -22.20
CA ALA A 225 -26.52 -4.87 -21.72
C ALA A 225 -27.02 -3.90 -22.81
N GLY A 226 -26.58 -4.07 -24.07
CA GLY A 226 -27.03 -3.27 -25.21
C GLY A 226 -26.26 -1.99 -25.48
N PHE A 227 -25.10 -1.78 -24.83
CA PHE A 227 -24.27 -0.60 -25.05
C PHE A 227 -23.43 -0.77 -26.33
N SER A 228 -23.37 0.28 -27.14
CA SER A 228 -22.44 0.37 -28.27
C SER A 228 -20.99 0.51 -27.80
N GLU A 229 -20.02 0.38 -28.71
CA GLU A 229 -18.60 0.56 -28.38
C GLU A 229 -18.28 1.98 -27.90
N SER A 230 -18.89 3.00 -28.51
CA SER A 230 -18.67 4.40 -28.14
C SER A 230 -19.29 4.75 -26.78
N GLU A 231 -20.43 4.15 -26.44
CA GLU A 231 -21.04 4.25 -25.12
C GLU A 231 -20.19 3.52 -24.08
N THR A 232 -19.77 2.29 -24.38
CA THR A 232 -18.88 1.49 -23.53
C THR A 232 -17.59 2.24 -23.22
N ALA A 233 -16.98 2.91 -24.20
CA ALA A 233 -15.74 3.69 -24.01
C ALA A 233 -15.86 4.84 -22.98
N ARG A 234 -17.07 5.31 -22.67
CA ARG A 234 -17.33 6.29 -21.59
C ARG A 234 -17.27 5.66 -20.19
N HIS A 235 -17.29 4.34 -20.10
CA HIS A 235 -17.24 3.61 -18.84
C HIS A 235 -15.86 3.00 -18.54
N PHE A 236 -14.83 3.36 -19.32
CA PHE A 236 -13.47 2.89 -19.12
C PHE A 236 -12.48 4.05 -18.93
N CYS A 237 -11.54 3.82 -18.01
CA CYS A 237 -10.27 4.55 -17.90
C CYS A 237 -9.11 3.55 -17.72
N ALA A 238 -7.87 4.02 -17.83
CA ALA A 238 -6.70 3.17 -17.66
C ALA A 238 -5.56 3.84 -16.91
N VAL A 239 -4.77 3.01 -16.23
CA VAL A 239 -3.46 3.39 -15.67
C VAL A 239 -2.40 2.48 -16.30
N SER A 240 -1.53 3.06 -17.12
CA SER A 240 -0.59 2.28 -17.95
C SER A 240 0.66 3.08 -18.33
N ALA A 241 1.78 2.39 -18.55
CA ALA A 241 2.94 2.97 -19.23
C ALA A 241 2.83 2.85 -20.76
N ASP A 242 2.04 1.88 -21.26
CA ASP A 242 1.74 1.67 -22.68
C ASP A 242 0.41 2.35 -23.03
N THR A 243 0.48 3.65 -23.30
CA THR A 243 -0.70 4.47 -23.64
C THR A 243 -1.27 4.13 -25.01
N ALA A 244 -0.43 3.67 -25.93
CA ALA A 244 -0.84 3.23 -27.26
C ALA A 244 -1.70 1.96 -27.18
N ALA A 245 -1.32 0.98 -26.35
CA ALA A 245 -2.13 -0.21 -26.13
C ALA A 245 -3.48 0.11 -25.46
N ALA A 246 -3.51 1.04 -24.50
CA ALA A 246 -4.76 1.50 -23.88
C ALA A 246 -5.69 2.21 -24.89
N ALA A 247 -5.13 3.03 -25.78
CA ALA A 247 -5.88 3.66 -26.87
C ALA A 247 -6.41 2.64 -27.88
N ALA A 248 -5.60 1.64 -28.26
CA ALA A 248 -6.01 0.54 -29.13
C ALA A 248 -7.12 -0.33 -28.52
N PHE A 249 -7.18 -0.41 -27.18
CA PHE A 249 -8.29 -1.04 -26.47
C PHE A 249 -9.59 -0.22 -26.53
N GLY A 250 -9.54 1.05 -26.97
CA GLY A 250 -10.70 1.93 -27.09
C GLY A 250 -10.87 2.93 -25.94
N ILE A 251 -9.85 3.12 -25.09
CA ILE A 251 -9.89 4.09 -23.99
C ILE A 251 -9.39 5.43 -24.50
N ALA A 252 -10.20 6.48 -24.35
CA ALA A 252 -9.84 7.81 -24.82
C ALA A 252 -8.62 8.34 -24.06
N ALA A 253 -7.72 9.03 -24.77
CA ALA A 253 -6.40 9.42 -24.25
C ALA A 253 -6.48 10.28 -22.98
N GLU A 254 -7.51 11.11 -22.85
CA GLU A 254 -7.75 11.92 -21.67
C GLU A 254 -8.04 11.10 -20.40
N ARG A 255 -8.51 9.85 -20.55
CA ARG A 255 -8.77 8.87 -19.47
C ARG A 255 -7.68 7.79 -19.35
N VAL A 256 -6.54 7.98 -20.02
CA VAL A 256 -5.33 7.19 -19.79
C VAL A 256 -4.37 8.00 -18.92
N PHE A 257 -4.11 7.51 -17.72
CA PHE A 257 -3.19 8.11 -16.75
C PHE A 257 -1.85 7.37 -16.79
N ALA A 258 -0.77 8.10 -16.98
CA ALA A 258 0.52 7.48 -17.25
C ALA A 258 1.15 6.86 -15.99
N MET A 259 1.85 5.74 -16.20
CA MET A 259 2.74 5.12 -15.22
C MET A 259 4.18 5.12 -15.78
N TYR A 260 5.16 5.25 -14.88
CA TYR A 260 6.57 5.30 -15.28
C TYR A 260 7.30 3.98 -15.05
N ASP A 261 8.35 3.74 -15.82
CA ASP A 261 9.12 2.49 -15.79
C ASP A 261 9.92 2.30 -14.48
N TRP A 262 10.40 3.39 -13.89
CA TRP A 262 11.06 3.43 -12.58
C TRP A 262 10.10 3.30 -11.39
N VAL A 263 8.78 3.26 -11.63
CA VAL A 263 7.78 2.88 -10.61
C VAL A 263 7.60 1.36 -10.64
N GLY A 264 8.09 0.70 -9.59
CA GLY A 264 7.82 -0.72 -9.37
C GLY A 264 6.36 -0.95 -8.97
N GLY A 265 5.74 -2.02 -9.47
CA GLY A 265 4.32 -2.30 -9.21
C GLY A 265 3.97 -2.31 -7.71
N ARG A 266 4.75 -3.02 -6.88
CA ARG A 266 4.55 -3.07 -5.42
C ARG A 266 4.78 -1.74 -4.68
N TYR A 267 5.26 -0.71 -5.37
CA TYR A 267 5.48 0.64 -4.85
C TYR A 267 4.64 1.69 -5.57
N SER A 268 3.56 1.28 -6.26
CA SER A 268 2.85 2.14 -7.21
C SER A 268 1.62 2.87 -6.65
N VAL A 269 1.13 2.52 -5.46
CA VAL A 269 -0.11 3.11 -4.89
C VAL A 269 -0.10 4.64 -4.79
N TRP A 270 1.09 5.26 -4.76
CA TRP A 270 1.29 6.71 -4.71
C TRP A 270 1.12 7.42 -6.08
N SER A 271 1.09 6.66 -7.17
CA SER A 271 0.90 7.16 -8.54
C SER A 271 -0.59 7.14 -8.93
N PRO A 272 -0.97 7.38 -10.20
CA PRO A 272 -2.33 7.14 -10.67
C PRO A 272 -2.86 5.71 -10.43
N VAL A 273 -2.02 4.73 -10.10
CA VAL A 273 -2.49 3.40 -9.64
C VAL A 273 -3.32 3.51 -8.35
N GLY A 274 -3.11 4.57 -7.56
CA GLY A 274 -3.94 4.91 -6.41
C GLY A 274 -5.31 5.51 -6.75
N LEU A 275 -5.71 5.60 -8.02
CA LEU A 275 -7.02 6.13 -8.44
C LEU A 275 -8.23 5.56 -7.67
N PRO A 276 -8.39 4.24 -7.46
CA PRO A 276 -9.45 3.71 -6.56
C PRO A 276 -9.41 4.29 -5.15
N VAL A 277 -8.22 4.61 -4.60
CA VAL A 277 -8.09 5.28 -3.29
C VAL A 277 -8.57 6.73 -3.40
N MET A 278 -8.18 7.44 -4.46
CA MET A 278 -8.65 8.82 -4.73
C MET A 278 -10.18 8.88 -4.84
N VAL A 279 -10.80 7.89 -5.49
CA VAL A 279 -12.26 7.76 -5.59
C VAL A 279 -12.87 7.44 -4.23
N ALA A 280 -12.30 6.48 -3.49
CA ALA A 280 -12.83 6.04 -2.20
C ALA A 280 -12.85 7.16 -1.15
N VAL A 281 -11.76 7.93 -1.00
CA VAL A 281 -11.61 8.90 0.11
C VAL A 281 -11.53 10.36 -0.31
N GLY A 282 -11.50 10.63 -1.62
CA GLY A 282 -11.37 11.96 -2.19
C GLY A 282 -9.93 12.48 -2.23
N GLY A 283 -9.70 13.45 -3.13
CA GLY A 283 -8.35 13.95 -3.41
C GLY A 283 -7.64 14.62 -2.23
N ALA A 284 -8.37 15.29 -1.34
CA ALA A 284 -7.78 15.91 -0.15
C ALA A 284 -7.15 14.87 0.79
N ARG A 285 -7.86 13.77 1.06
CA ARG A 285 -7.36 12.67 1.90
C ARG A 285 -6.26 11.88 1.21
N PHE A 286 -6.33 11.70 -0.10
CA PHE A 286 -5.23 11.10 -0.84
C PHE A 286 -3.94 11.95 -0.73
N ARG A 287 -4.03 13.28 -0.80
CA ARG A 287 -2.87 14.16 -0.55
C ARG A 287 -2.35 14.08 0.88
N GLU A 288 -3.21 13.93 1.88
CA GLU A 288 -2.78 13.66 3.27
C GLU A 288 -2.01 12.33 3.38
N LEU A 289 -2.46 11.28 2.67
CA LEU A 289 -1.75 10.00 2.59
C LEU A 289 -0.36 10.16 1.97
N LEU A 290 -0.24 10.91 0.87
CA LEU A 290 1.05 11.22 0.25
C LEU A 290 1.97 11.99 1.22
N ALA A 291 1.42 12.99 1.93
CA ALA A 291 2.18 13.77 2.91
C ALA A 291 2.68 12.91 4.08
N GLY A 292 1.87 11.98 4.58
CA GLY A 292 2.29 11.02 5.61
C GLY A 292 3.43 10.12 5.13
N ALA A 293 3.35 9.61 3.89
CA ALA A 293 4.42 8.81 3.31
C ALA A 293 5.70 9.64 3.07
N HIS A 294 5.58 10.91 2.68
CA HIS A 294 6.72 11.82 2.57
C HIS A 294 7.38 12.12 3.93
N ALA A 295 6.59 12.27 4.99
CA ALA A 295 7.13 12.44 6.34
C ALA A 295 7.98 11.24 6.75
N MET A 296 7.55 10.02 6.41
CA MET A 296 8.36 8.81 6.62
C MET A 296 9.62 8.79 5.73
N ASP A 297 9.54 9.22 4.47
CA ASP A 297 10.73 9.34 3.61
C ASP A 297 11.75 10.30 4.21
N ARG A 298 11.31 11.43 4.76
CA ARG A 298 12.18 12.40 5.43
C ARG A 298 12.82 11.84 6.70
N HIS A 299 12.12 10.98 7.42
CA HIS A 299 12.68 10.28 8.57
C HIS A 299 13.68 9.20 8.15
N PHE A 300 13.40 8.48 7.06
CA PHE A 300 14.27 7.46 6.50
C PHE A 300 15.57 8.04 5.94
N PHE A 301 15.50 9.04 5.06
CA PHE A 301 16.69 9.60 4.43
C PHE A 301 17.48 10.48 5.41
N PRO A 302 18.81 10.28 5.53
CA PRO A 302 19.63 11.13 6.38
C PRO A 302 19.53 12.59 5.93
N HIS A 303 19.44 13.49 6.91
CA HIS A 303 19.65 14.90 6.66
C HIS A 303 21.07 15.08 6.12
N ALA A 304 21.23 15.85 5.04
CA ALA A 304 22.55 16.26 4.61
C ALA A 304 23.27 16.85 5.82
N ALA A 305 24.46 16.34 6.16
CA ALA A 305 25.27 16.94 7.19
C ALA A 305 25.39 18.43 6.86
N ALA A 306 24.97 19.31 7.78
CA ALA A 306 25.29 20.71 7.66
C ALA A 306 26.82 20.81 7.45
N PRO A 307 27.32 21.67 6.54
CA PRO A 307 28.76 21.87 6.42
C PRO A 307 29.29 22.15 7.82
N GLN A 308 30.29 21.38 8.24
CA GLN A 308 30.93 21.54 9.54
C GLN A 308 31.58 22.93 9.57
N HIS A 309 30.82 23.94 10.00
CA HIS A 309 31.41 25.13 10.55
C HIS A 309 31.96 24.71 11.91
N SER A 310 33.28 24.84 12.04
CA SER A 310 34.03 24.66 13.27
C SER A 310 33.24 25.24 14.45
N ARG A 311 32.67 24.37 15.29
CA ARG A 311 32.01 24.79 16.51
C ARG A 311 33.07 25.15 17.54
N SER A 312 33.25 26.44 17.77
CA SER A 312 33.58 26.95 19.10
C SER A 312 32.29 26.95 19.93
N ASP A 313 32.34 26.21 21.03
CA ASP A 313 31.57 26.29 22.28
C ASP A 313 30.04 26.51 22.27
N GLY A 314 29.35 25.50 22.81
CA GLY A 314 28.31 25.67 23.83
C GLY A 314 26.97 26.30 23.42
N ALA A 315 26.01 25.48 22.98
CA ALA A 315 24.60 25.63 23.35
C ALA A 315 23.78 24.40 22.94
N ASP A 316 22.98 23.96 23.91
CA ASP A 316 21.95 22.93 23.86
C ASP A 316 20.96 23.16 22.71
N CYS A 317 20.71 22.14 21.88
CA CYS A 317 19.81 22.26 20.73
C CYS A 317 18.91 21.03 20.61
N ARG A 318 17.86 20.98 21.45
CA ARG A 318 16.70 20.11 21.27
C ARG A 318 15.76 20.73 20.24
N VAL A 319 15.80 20.25 18.99
CA VAL A 319 14.79 20.60 17.99
C VAL A 319 13.60 19.65 18.13
N VAL A 320 12.61 20.08 18.91
CA VAL A 320 11.28 19.46 18.92
C VAL A 320 10.51 19.98 17.70
N GLN A 321 10.30 19.14 16.69
CA GLN A 321 9.34 19.46 15.62
C GLN A 321 7.92 19.40 16.20
N GLN A 322 7.33 20.57 16.43
CA GLN A 322 5.93 20.69 16.84
C GLN A 322 5.01 20.49 15.63
N PHE A 323 4.10 19.53 15.73
CA PHE A 323 2.91 19.46 14.88
C PHE A 323 1.83 20.38 15.43
N PRO A 324 1.03 21.07 14.58
CA PRO A 324 -0.03 21.94 15.04
C PRO A 324 -1.12 21.12 15.74
N THR A 325 -1.27 21.33 17.05
CA THR A 325 -2.44 20.84 17.79
C THR A 325 -3.60 21.82 17.56
N ARG A 326 -4.75 21.31 17.10
CA ARG A 326 -5.99 22.10 17.01
C ARG A 326 -6.38 22.58 18.41
N GLY A 327 -6.65 23.89 18.52
CA GLY A 327 -7.00 24.57 19.75
C GLY A 327 -8.16 23.93 20.51
N ARG A 328 -7.99 23.78 21.82
CA ARG A 328 -9.06 23.50 22.78
C ARG A 328 -9.97 24.73 22.84
N ALA A 329 -11.20 24.58 22.35
CA ALA A 329 -12.29 25.46 22.74
C ALA A 329 -12.83 25.03 24.12
N ASP A 330 -13.09 26.06 24.90
CA ASP A 330 -13.61 26.15 26.26
C ASP A 330 -14.64 25.06 26.64
N ARG A 331 -14.37 24.30 27.72
CA ARG A 331 -15.37 23.42 28.37
C ARG A 331 -15.73 24.00 29.73
N ARG A 332 -16.87 24.70 29.76
CA ARG A 332 -17.60 24.96 31.00
C ARG A 332 -18.01 23.64 31.65
N SER A 333 -17.87 23.61 32.96
CA SER A 333 -18.21 22.53 33.89
C SER A 333 -19.66 22.07 33.75
N VAL A 334 -19.84 20.79 33.40
CA VAL A 334 -21.10 20.07 33.55
C VAL A 334 -20.82 18.87 34.45
N GLN A 335 -21.43 18.87 35.64
CA GLN A 335 -21.39 17.72 36.55
C GLN A 335 -22.21 16.56 35.96
N PRO A 336 -21.74 15.30 36.05
CA PRO A 336 -22.51 14.16 35.56
C PRO A 336 -23.62 13.77 36.55
N GLN A 337 -24.85 13.65 36.05
CA GLN A 337 -25.94 12.95 36.74
C GLN A 337 -25.73 11.42 36.64
N PRO A 338 -26.16 10.63 37.64
CA PRO A 338 -26.00 9.18 37.63
C PRO A 338 -26.98 8.51 36.65
N ALA A 339 -26.50 7.51 35.91
CA ALA A 339 -27.31 6.66 35.03
C ALA A 339 -28.19 5.69 35.83
N PRO A 340 -29.40 5.33 35.35
CA PRO A 340 -30.25 4.35 36.01
C PRO A 340 -29.75 2.92 35.80
N ALA A 341 -29.95 2.08 36.82
CA ALA A 341 -29.49 0.69 36.88
C ALA A 341 -30.14 -0.20 35.80
N ALA A 342 -29.31 -0.89 35.02
CA ALA A 342 -29.74 -1.97 34.13
C ALA A 342 -29.66 -3.32 34.86
N GLY A 343 -30.75 -4.08 34.80
CA GLY A 343 -30.93 -5.37 35.47
C GLY A 343 -29.93 -6.44 35.03
N VAL A 344 -29.56 -7.28 36.00
CA VAL A 344 -28.65 -8.42 35.86
C VAL A 344 -29.39 -9.55 35.12
N ALA A 345 -28.82 -10.02 34.01
CA ALA A 345 -29.21 -11.28 33.37
C ALA A 345 -28.17 -12.36 33.69
N GLU A 346 -28.62 -13.51 34.18
CA GLU A 346 -27.82 -14.68 34.56
C GLU A 346 -27.05 -15.30 33.37
N PRO A 347 -25.87 -15.91 33.61
CA PRO A 347 -25.14 -16.63 32.57
C PRO A 347 -25.73 -18.03 32.32
N ALA A 348 -25.93 -18.35 31.05
CA ALA A 348 -26.40 -19.66 30.58
C ALA A 348 -25.40 -20.79 30.91
N ARG A 349 -25.93 -21.91 31.41
CA ARG A 349 -25.21 -23.14 31.73
C ARG A 349 -24.72 -23.84 30.46
N TYR A 350 -23.41 -24.14 30.41
CA TYR A 350 -22.83 -25.05 29.43
C TYR A 350 -23.22 -26.50 29.76
N GLY A 351 -23.93 -27.16 28.85
CA GLY A 351 -24.32 -28.56 28.94
C GLY A 351 -23.19 -29.52 28.58
N GLU A 352 -23.11 -30.62 29.32
CA GLU A 352 -22.22 -31.77 29.14
C GLU A 352 -22.45 -32.45 27.79
N PHE A 353 -21.40 -32.60 26.98
CA PHE A 353 -21.44 -33.43 25.77
C PHE A 353 -21.06 -34.88 26.09
N GLY A 354 -22.05 -35.76 26.00
CA GLY A 354 -21.91 -37.21 26.07
C GLY A 354 -21.19 -37.82 24.86
N GLN A 355 -20.34 -38.80 25.19
CA GLN A 355 -19.93 -40.01 24.46
C GLN A 355 -19.94 -40.02 22.91
N LYS A 356 -18.73 -40.19 22.34
CA LYS A 356 -18.46 -40.46 20.91
C LYS A 356 -18.88 -41.87 20.48
N PRO A 357 -19.45 -42.08 19.27
CA PRO A 357 -19.52 -43.40 18.65
C PRO A 357 -18.23 -43.76 17.88
N ARG A 358 -17.83 -45.03 17.98
CA ARG A 358 -16.66 -45.65 17.36
C ARG A 358 -16.83 -45.82 15.84
N PHE A 359 -15.88 -45.35 15.04
CA PHE A 359 -15.81 -45.61 13.60
C PHE A 359 -15.21 -47.00 13.30
N ARG A 360 -15.96 -47.86 12.60
CA ARG A 360 -15.50 -49.11 12.00
C ARG A 360 -14.76 -48.81 10.68
N ARG A 361 -13.50 -49.26 10.54
CA ARG A 361 -12.76 -49.27 9.27
C ARG A 361 -13.29 -50.39 8.37
N GLN A 362 -13.73 -50.04 7.16
CA GLN A 362 -13.88 -51.01 6.06
C GLN A 362 -12.76 -50.79 5.05
N SER A 363 -11.93 -51.82 4.88
CA SER A 363 -10.90 -51.95 3.86
C SER A 363 -11.53 -52.45 2.55
N ARG A 364 -11.43 -51.68 1.46
CA ARG A 364 -11.70 -52.17 0.10
C ARG A 364 -10.40 -52.61 -0.57
N ARG A 365 -10.33 -53.91 -0.90
CA ARG A 365 -9.31 -54.52 -1.76
C ARG A 365 -9.56 -54.10 -3.21
N VAL A 366 -8.49 -53.72 -3.90
CA VAL A 366 -8.44 -53.54 -5.36
C VAL A 366 -8.15 -54.91 -5.99
N GLN A 367 -9.02 -55.37 -6.90
CA GLN A 367 -8.75 -56.53 -7.75
C GLN A 367 -8.47 -56.04 -9.17
N ASN A 368 -7.29 -56.42 -9.69
CA ASN A 368 -6.88 -56.24 -11.08
C ASN A 368 -7.56 -57.29 -11.97
N GLY A 369 -8.34 -56.84 -12.95
CA GLY A 369 -8.88 -57.67 -14.03
C GLY A 369 -8.32 -57.22 -15.38
N ARG A 370 -7.45 -58.05 -15.97
CA ARG A 370 -7.00 -57.95 -17.37
C ARG A 370 -8.12 -58.41 -18.30
N HIS A 371 -8.44 -57.66 -19.35
CA HIS A 371 -8.99 -58.25 -20.57
C HIS A 371 -8.40 -57.60 -21.83
N ARG A 372 -7.73 -58.45 -22.62
CA ARG A 372 -7.44 -58.27 -24.05
C ARG A 372 -8.74 -58.38 -24.85
N VAL A 373 -8.89 -57.56 -25.89
CA VAL A 373 -9.45 -58.00 -27.18
C VAL A 373 -8.69 -57.29 -28.30
N ARG A 374 -8.06 -58.09 -29.17
CA ARG A 374 -7.70 -57.72 -30.54
C ARG A 374 -8.86 -58.14 -31.44
N ARG A 375 -9.31 -57.26 -32.31
CA ARG A 375 -9.48 -57.51 -33.75
C ARG A 375 -9.40 -56.19 -34.47
#